data_AF-U9TIK7-F1
#
_entry.id   AF-U9TIK7-F1
#
_cell.length_a   1.000
_cell.length_b   1.000
_cell.length_c   1.000
_cell.angle_alpha   90.00
_cell.angle_beta   90.00
_cell.angle_gamma   90.00
#
_symmetry.space_group_name_H-M   'P 1'
#
loop_
_entity.id
_entity.type
_entity.pdbx_description
1 polymer ?
#
loop_
_entity_poly.entity_id
_entity_poly.type
_entity_poly.pdbx_seq_one_letter_code
_entity_poly.pdbx_strand_id
1 'polypeptide(L)'
;MAMFNDFLSLLFAICLIVWIIKKIRGQTHQPIARNRRGNNVANEGPRARLRAVTPEMVETVCSMFPNIPPAAVQYDLQKTGSVEVTCDNVLQNGGLPLPPPNVVASFTIPSTTQASTSSTGISTSLTQQSLIEKYKLQDAVKRGLIPPEPPKKWEATAEKRQELLQWKKDAMVLQARERYLEKQKKKQKEEIEAKTKNNSDFSASCQPQSINLNNTDKEEVVTLEPEVKRRQILQTTERKWKKDV
;
A
#
# COMPACT_ATOMS: atom_id res chain seq x y z
N MET A 1 44.24 -6.66 59.97
CA MET A 1 43.79 -5.51 59.15
C MET A 1 44.34 -5.55 57.72
N ALA A 2 45.63 -5.82 57.48
CA ALA A 2 46.21 -5.85 56.12
C ALA A 2 45.51 -6.86 55.17
N MET A 3 45.31 -8.12 55.61
CA MET A 3 44.69 -9.14 54.75
C MET A 3 43.25 -8.79 54.31
N PHE A 4 42.48 -8.08 55.14
CA PHE A 4 41.10 -7.71 54.79
C PHE A 4 41.05 -6.69 53.65
N ASN A 5 42.03 -5.79 53.61
CA ASN A 5 42.16 -4.81 52.52
C ASN A 5 42.57 -5.49 51.21
N ASP A 6 43.41 -6.53 51.29
CA ASP A 6 43.80 -7.33 50.12
C ASP A 6 42.60 -8.11 49.57
N PHE A 7 41.75 -8.67 50.44
CA PHE A 7 40.50 -9.32 50.01
C PHE A 7 39.50 -8.34 49.38
N LEU A 8 39.36 -7.13 49.92
CA LEU A 8 38.50 -6.09 49.33
C LEU A 8 39.05 -5.61 47.98
N SER A 9 40.36 -5.42 47.87
CA SER A 9 41.05 -5.07 46.63
C SER A 9 40.87 -6.15 45.56
N LEU A 10 41.04 -7.43 45.94
CA LEU A 10 40.84 -8.58 45.07
C LEU A 10 39.38 -8.69 44.60
N LEU A 11 38.40 -8.43 45.47
CA LEU A 11 36.99 -8.44 45.12
C LEU A 11 36.64 -7.31 44.13
N PHE A 12 37.17 -6.11 44.34
CA PHE A 12 37.03 -4.99 43.41
C PHE A 12 37.66 -5.28 42.04
N ALA A 13 38.85 -5.91 42.03
CA ALA A 13 39.53 -6.31 40.81
C ALA A 13 38.72 -7.36 40.02
N ILE A 14 38.16 -8.37 40.69
CA ILE A 14 37.29 -9.38 40.05
C ILE A 14 36.03 -8.73 39.48
N CYS A 15 35.38 -7.82 40.21
CA CYS A 15 34.21 -7.10 39.72
C CYS A 15 34.53 -6.23 38.49
N LEU A 16 35.68 -5.54 38.48
CA LEU A 16 36.15 -4.77 37.33
C LEU A 16 36.43 -5.65 36.12
N ILE A 17 37.10 -6.80 36.32
CA ILE A 17 37.37 -7.77 35.25
C ILE A 17 36.06 -8.33 34.67
N VAL A 18 35.07 -8.67 35.51
CA VAL A 18 33.75 -9.14 35.03
C VAL A 18 32.99 -8.02 34.32
N TRP A 19 33.08 -6.77 34.79
CA TRP A 19 32.46 -5.62 34.12
C TRP A 19 33.11 -5.32 32.76
N ILE A 20 34.43 -5.44 32.66
CA ILE A 20 35.19 -5.31 31.42
C ILE A 20 34.89 -6.47 30.47
N ILE A 21 34.83 -7.72 30.95
CA ILE A 21 34.42 -8.89 30.15
C ILE A 21 32.97 -8.73 29.67
N LYS A 22 32.07 -8.20 30.50
CA LYS A 22 30.68 -7.91 30.14
C LYS A 22 30.57 -6.74 29.14
N LYS A 23 31.46 -5.76 29.21
CA LYS A 23 31.54 -4.62 28.28
C LYS A 23 32.18 -5.01 26.95
N ILE A 24 33.19 -5.88 26.95
CA ILE A 24 33.87 -6.42 25.76
C ILE A 24 33.00 -7.49 25.07
N ARG A 25 32.31 -8.36 25.83
CA ARG A 25 31.31 -9.28 25.26
C ARG A 25 30.06 -8.54 24.75
N GLY A 26 29.81 -7.30 25.20
CA GLY A 26 28.79 -6.41 24.64
C GLY A 26 29.20 -5.67 23.37
N GLN A 27 30.46 -5.77 22.93
CA GLN A 27 31.02 -5.11 21.73
C GLN A 27 31.66 -6.11 20.75
N THR A 28 31.16 -7.34 20.67
CA THR A 28 31.45 -8.21 19.53
C THR A 28 30.41 -7.98 18.45
N HIS A 29 30.89 -7.45 17.32
CA HIS A 29 30.19 -7.47 16.04
C HIS A 29 29.69 -8.90 15.79
N GLN A 30 28.37 -9.04 15.68
CA GLN A 30 27.72 -10.29 15.31
C GLN A 30 28.24 -10.76 13.94
N PRO A 31 28.76 -11.99 13.79
CA PRO A 31 28.55 -12.68 12.52
C PRO A 31 27.03 -12.78 12.31
N ILE A 32 26.58 -12.72 11.06
CA ILE A 32 25.18 -12.88 10.68
C ILE A 32 24.69 -14.26 11.13
N ALA A 33 24.25 -14.35 12.38
CA ALA A 33 23.51 -15.45 12.94
C ALA A 33 22.04 -15.20 12.62
N ARG A 34 21.50 -16.00 11.69
CA ARG A 34 20.06 -16.10 11.44
C ARG A 34 19.38 -16.35 12.79
N ASN A 35 18.59 -15.37 13.21
CA ASN A 35 17.82 -15.34 14.42
C ASN A 35 16.74 -16.45 14.41
N ARG A 36 17.11 -17.70 14.74
CA ARG A 36 16.18 -18.69 15.31
C ARG A 36 16.04 -18.41 16.80
N ARG A 37 15.32 -17.35 17.16
CA ARG A 37 14.72 -17.26 18.50
C ARG A 37 13.45 -18.09 18.48
N GLY A 38 13.53 -19.26 19.12
CA GLY A 38 12.36 -19.97 19.62
C GLY A 38 11.65 -19.06 20.61
N ASN A 39 10.52 -18.51 20.19
CA ASN A 39 9.57 -17.87 21.06
C ASN A 39 8.62 -18.99 21.52
N ASN A 40 8.76 -19.40 22.78
CA ASN A 40 7.69 -20.10 23.48
C ASN A 40 6.57 -19.08 23.70
N VAL A 41 5.78 -18.85 22.65
CA VAL A 41 4.47 -18.22 22.73
C VAL A 41 3.48 -19.35 22.68
N ALA A 42 2.88 -19.61 23.83
CA ALA A 42 1.73 -20.46 23.96
C ALA A 42 0.66 -20.07 22.92
N ASN A 43 0.25 -21.06 22.13
CA ASN A 43 -1.11 -21.24 21.64
C ASN A 43 -1.80 -20.04 20.95
N GLU A 44 -1.16 -19.41 19.97
CA GLU A 44 -1.82 -18.55 18.98
C GLU A 44 -1.25 -18.93 17.60
N GLY A 45 -2.04 -19.67 16.80
CA GLY A 45 -1.60 -20.18 15.51
C GLY A 45 -1.06 -19.07 14.61
N PRO A 46 0.09 -19.27 13.92
CA PRO A 46 0.63 -18.25 13.04
C PRO A 46 -0.37 -18.05 11.90
N ARG A 47 -1.01 -16.87 11.85
CA ARG A 47 -1.59 -16.38 10.61
C ARG A 47 -0.44 -16.29 9.61
N ALA A 48 -0.27 -17.35 8.82
CA ALA A 48 0.69 -17.45 7.75
C ALA A 48 0.45 -16.25 6.84
N ARG A 49 1.29 -15.22 6.97
CA ARG A 49 1.33 -14.15 5.98
C ARG A 49 1.81 -14.83 4.71
N LEU A 50 0.86 -15.20 3.84
CA LEU A 50 1.15 -15.78 2.54
C LEU A 50 2.12 -14.84 1.84
N ARG A 51 3.36 -15.30 1.64
CA ARG A 51 4.35 -14.48 0.95
C ARG A 51 3.96 -14.39 -0.52
N ALA A 52 4.19 -13.23 -1.13
CA ALA A 52 4.07 -13.10 -2.57
C ALA A 52 5.07 -14.04 -3.24
N VAL A 53 4.57 -14.99 -4.02
CA VAL A 53 5.37 -15.93 -4.80
C VAL A 53 5.43 -15.40 -6.22
N THR A 54 6.64 -15.25 -6.77
CA THR A 54 6.82 -14.90 -8.18
C THR A 54 6.69 -16.16 -9.04
N PRO A 55 6.19 -16.04 -10.29
CA PRO A 55 6.09 -17.18 -11.20
C PRO A 55 7.46 -17.79 -11.51
N GLU A 56 8.52 -16.97 -11.56
CA GLU A 56 9.91 -17.39 -11.75
C GLU A 56 10.34 -18.40 -10.66
N MET A 57 10.01 -18.15 -9.39
CA MET A 57 10.36 -19.07 -8.30
C MET A 57 9.73 -20.45 -8.48
N VAL A 58 8.50 -20.51 -9.01
CA VAL A 58 7.80 -21.77 -9.28
C VAL A 58 8.45 -22.50 -10.46
N GLU A 59 8.75 -21.78 -11.53
CA GLU A 59 9.39 -22.32 -12.73
C GLU A 59 10.75 -22.97 -12.44
N THR A 60 11.60 -22.29 -11.66
CA THR A 60 12.91 -22.83 -11.25
C THR A 60 12.75 -24.17 -10.54
N VAL A 61 11.83 -24.29 -9.58
CA VAL A 61 11.60 -25.55 -8.86
C VAL A 61 11.01 -26.63 -9.79
N CYS A 62 10.06 -26.28 -10.66
CA CYS A 62 9.49 -27.22 -11.63
C CYS A 62 10.53 -27.73 -12.65
N SER A 63 11.51 -26.90 -13.03
CA SER A 63 12.59 -27.32 -13.93
C SER A 63 13.51 -28.38 -13.31
N MET A 64 13.75 -28.29 -11.99
CA MET A 64 14.53 -29.28 -11.24
C MET A 64 13.72 -30.53 -10.89
N PHE A 65 12.41 -30.36 -10.64
CA PHE A 65 11.52 -31.42 -10.17
C PHE A 65 10.25 -31.51 -11.03
N PRO A 66 10.32 -32.07 -12.25
CA PRO A 66 9.18 -32.14 -13.17
C PRO A 66 8.04 -33.05 -12.66
N ASN A 67 8.32 -33.94 -11.71
CA ASN A 67 7.33 -34.85 -11.12
C ASN A 67 6.42 -34.16 -10.09
N ILE A 68 6.74 -32.92 -9.68
CA ILE A 68 6.03 -32.22 -8.61
C ILE A 68 5.06 -31.22 -9.21
N PRO A 69 3.78 -31.23 -8.79
CA PRO A 69 2.80 -30.33 -9.35
C PRO A 69 3.08 -28.87 -8.96
N PRO A 70 2.92 -27.91 -9.87
CA PRO A 70 3.24 -26.49 -9.63
C PRO A 70 2.40 -25.88 -8.50
N ALA A 71 1.17 -26.40 -8.28
CA ALA A 71 0.32 -25.97 -7.17
C ALA A 71 0.93 -26.31 -5.79
N ALA A 72 1.58 -27.46 -5.66
CA ALA A 72 2.24 -27.86 -4.41
C ALA A 72 3.53 -27.04 -4.18
N VAL A 73 4.28 -26.77 -5.24
CA VAL A 73 5.44 -25.86 -5.22
C VAL A 73 5.03 -24.47 -4.76
N GLN A 74 3.99 -23.89 -5.36
CA GLN A 74 3.52 -22.56 -4.99
C GLN A 74 3.06 -22.51 -3.53
N TYR A 75 2.35 -23.54 -3.06
CA TYR A 75 1.89 -23.61 -1.68
C TYR A 75 3.06 -23.69 -0.68
N ASP A 76 4.09 -24.48 -0.99
CA ASP A 76 5.28 -24.54 -0.15
C ASP A 76 6.07 -23.22 -0.20
N LEU A 77 6.24 -22.62 -1.38
CA LEU A 77 6.87 -21.30 -1.54
C LEU A 77 6.11 -20.19 -0.81
N GLN A 78 4.79 -20.27 -0.70
CA GLN A 78 4.00 -19.33 0.11
C GLN A 78 4.30 -19.46 1.61
N LYS A 79 4.73 -20.65 2.07
CA LYS A 79 5.11 -20.93 3.45
C LYS A 79 6.58 -20.61 3.73
N THR A 80 7.48 -21.09 2.87
CA THR A 80 8.95 -20.98 3.04
C THR A 80 9.45 -19.61 2.58
N GLY A 81 8.92 -19.11 1.47
CA GLY A 81 9.32 -17.86 0.84
C GLY A 81 10.69 -17.89 0.17
N SER A 82 11.27 -19.08 -0.06
CA SER A 82 12.59 -19.28 -0.66
C SER A 82 12.60 -20.57 -1.48
N VAL A 83 13.19 -20.49 -2.68
CA VAL A 83 13.31 -21.62 -3.60
C VAL A 83 14.20 -22.71 -3.00
N GLU A 84 15.30 -22.31 -2.37
CA GLU A 84 16.28 -23.21 -1.77
C GLU A 84 15.63 -24.07 -0.68
N VAL A 85 14.88 -23.45 0.23
CA VAL A 85 14.18 -24.17 1.31
C VAL A 85 13.13 -25.12 0.74
N THR A 86 12.42 -24.72 -0.31
CA THR A 86 11.44 -25.60 -0.97
C THR A 86 12.12 -26.78 -1.68
N CYS A 87 13.29 -26.58 -2.29
CA CYS A 87 14.07 -27.68 -2.87
C CYS A 87 14.55 -28.66 -1.79
N ASP A 88 15.03 -28.16 -0.65
CA ASP A 88 15.41 -28.99 0.48
C ASP A 88 14.23 -29.80 1.02
N ASN A 89 13.03 -29.21 1.10
CA ASN A 89 11.82 -29.89 1.53
C ASN A 89 11.39 -31.00 0.56
N VAL A 90 11.51 -30.74 -0.74
CA VAL A 90 11.26 -31.73 -1.79
C VAL A 90 12.19 -32.95 -1.60
N LEU A 91 13.48 -32.71 -1.40
CA LEU A 91 14.48 -33.76 -1.28
C LEU A 91 14.31 -34.57 0.03
N GLN A 92 13.98 -33.89 1.14
CA GLN A 92 13.78 -34.54 2.43
C GLN A 92 12.53 -35.42 2.47
N ASN A 93 11.43 -34.95 1.89
CA ASN A 93 10.13 -35.60 2.01
C ASN A 93 9.76 -36.46 0.78
N GLY A 94 10.57 -36.41 -0.28
CA GLY A 94 10.27 -37.06 -1.57
C GLY A 94 9.08 -36.43 -2.31
N GLY A 95 8.63 -35.23 -1.90
CA GLY A 95 7.46 -34.56 -2.45
C GLY A 95 6.98 -33.39 -1.59
N LEU A 96 6.01 -32.62 -2.09
CA LEU A 96 5.40 -31.49 -1.37
C LEU A 96 3.94 -31.78 -1.01
N PRO A 97 3.45 -31.29 0.14
CA PRO A 97 2.05 -31.45 0.51
C PRO A 97 1.15 -30.69 -0.46
N LEU A 98 0.12 -31.37 -0.98
CA LEU A 98 -0.87 -30.73 -1.83
C LEU A 98 -1.62 -29.63 -1.04
N PRO A 99 -1.86 -28.46 -1.66
CA PRO A 99 -2.63 -27.42 -1.02
C PRO A 99 -4.06 -27.90 -0.73
N PRO A 100 -4.65 -27.53 0.42
CA PRO A 100 -6.06 -27.81 0.67
C PRO A 100 -6.93 -27.09 -0.38
N PRO A 101 -8.08 -27.66 -0.76
CA PRO A 101 -8.90 -27.17 -1.87
C PRO A 101 -9.47 -25.75 -1.68
N ASN A 102 -9.41 -25.19 -0.46
CA ASN A 102 -9.82 -23.81 -0.19
C ASN A 102 -8.73 -22.76 -0.46
N VAL A 103 -7.47 -23.18 -0.67
CA VAL A 103 -6.36 -22.30 -1.04
C VAL A 103 -6.23 -22.34 -2.55
N VAL A 104 -7.10 -21.60 -3.23
CA VAL A 104 -6.94 -21.36 -4.68
C VAL A 104 -5.61 -20.64 -4.91
N ALA A 105 -4.65 -21.40 -5.44
CA ALA A 105 -3.40 -20.91 -5.98
C ALA A 105 -3.72 -19.78 -6.97
N SER A 106 -3.46 -18.54 -6.54
CA SER A 106 -3.61 -17.38 -7.40
C SER A 106 -2.49 -17.42 -8.43
N PHE A 107 -2.71 -18.11 -9.55
CA PHE A 107 -1.89 -17.96 -10.74
C PHE A 107 -2.24 -16.60 -11.35
N THR A 108 -1.56 -15.54 -10.89
CA THR A 108 -1.60 -14.26 -11.59
C THR A 108 -0.81 -14.41 -12.87
N ILE A 109 -1.50 -14.76 -13.95
CA ILE A 109 -1.01 -14.59 -15.31
C ILE A 109 -0.84 -13.07 -15.51
N PRO A 110 0.35 -12.56 -15.89
CA PRO A 110 0.53 -11.14 -16.14
C PRO A 110 -0.12 -10.76 -17.47
N SER A 111 -1.43 -10.55 -17.47
CA SER A 111 -2.12 -9.88 -18.58
C SER A 111 -1.80 -8.39 -18.51
N THR A 112 -1.06 -7.90 -19.49
CA THR A 112 -0.93 -6.47 -19.76
C THR A 112 -2.33 -5.84 -19.86
N THR A 113 -2.48 -4.59 -19.41
CA THR A 113 -3.70 -3.75 -19.39
C THR A 113 -4.84 -4.14 -18.42
N GLN A 114 -4.75 -3.63 -17.19
CA GLN A 114 -5.70 -2.69 -16.56
C GLN A 114 -5.42 -2.59 -15.06
N ALA A 115 -5.20 -1.37 -14.58
CA ALA A 115 -4.99 -1.07 -13.16
C ALA A 115 -6.32 -1.19 -12.40
N SER A 116 -6.71 -2.41 -12.07
CA SER A 116 -7.78 -2.71 -11.12
C SER A 116 -7.17 -2.87 -9.74
N THR A 117 -7.30 -1.84 -8.91
CA THR A 117 -6.94 -1.90 -7.49
C THR A 117 -7.86 -2.89 -6.77
N SER A 118 -7.45 -4.14 -6.65
CA SER A 118 -8.11 -5.14 -5.80
C SER A 118 -7.70 -4.90 -4.35
N SER A 119 -8.47 -4.11 -3.63
CA SER A 119 -8.41 -4.08 -2.16
C SER A 119 -8.93 -5.40 -1.63
N THR A 120 -8.05 -6.22 -1.05
CA THR A 120 -8.40 -7.44 -0.33
C THR A 120 -9.37 -7.07 0.80
N GLY A 121 -10.64 -7.44 0.65
CA GLY A 121 -11.69 -7.24 1.63
C GLY A 121 -11.46 -8.13 2.85
N ILE A 122 -10.95 -7.56 3.93
CA ILE A 122 -11.10 -8.14 5.27
C ILE A 122 -12.48 -7.71 5.76
N SER A 123 -13.46 -8.58 5.54
CA SER A 123 -14.77 -8.51 6.17
C SER A 123 -14.66 -9.00 7.62
N THR A 124 -14.15 -8.15 8.50
CA THR A 124 -14.53 -8.21 9.91
C THR A 124 -15.56 -7.13 10.13
N SER A 125 -16.80 -7.54 10.36
CA SER A 125 -17.95 -6.71 10.73
C SER A 125 -17.81 -6.16 12.15
N LEU A 126 -16.73 -5.42 12.39
CA LEU A 126 -16.67 -4.35 13.36
C LEU A 126 -16.74 -3.10 12.49
N THR A 127 -17.79 -2.30 12.70
CA THR A 127 -18.02 -0.95 12.17
C THR A 127 -16.78 -0.43 11.44
N GLN A 128 -16.76 -0.48 10.10
CA GLN A 128 -15.58 -0.09 9.33
C GLN A 128 -15.33 1.40 9.58
N GLN A 129 -14.51 1.70 10.60
CA GLN A 129 -14.19 3.06 11.01
C GLN A 129 -13.60 3.77 9.80
N SER A 130 -14.15 4.93 9.47
CA SER A 130 -13.65 5.70 8.34
C SER A 130 -12.17 6.03 8.57
N LEU A 131 -11.36 6.09 7.52
CA LEU A 131 -9.94 6.48 7.66
C LEU A 131 -9.81 7.85 8.35
N ILE A 132 -10.81 8.71 8.19
CA ILE A 132 -10.90 10.01 8.86
C ILE A 132 -11.00 9.84 10.37
N GLU A 133 -11.85 8.94 10.87
CA GLU A 133 -11.96 8.65 12.30
C GLU A 133 -10.70 7.99 12.85
N LYS A 134 -10.15 7.02 12.11
CA LYS A 134 -8.93 6.30 12.50
C LYS A 134 -7.74 7.23 12.73
N TYR A 135 -7.59 8.24 11.86
CA TYR A 135 -6.52 9.23 11.94
C TYR A 135 -6.95 10.54 12.63
N LYS A 136 -8.15 10.61 13.21
CA LYS A 136 -8.69 11.80 13.89
C LYS A 136 -8.66 13.07 13.03
N LEU A 137 -8.93 12.94 11.72
CA LEU A 137 -8.84 14.01 10.72
C LEU A 137 -10.13 14.82 10.54
N GLN A 138 -11.14 14.63 11.41
CA GLN A 138 -12.45 15.27 11.29
C GLN A 138 -12.36 16.80 11.24
N ASP A 139 -11.47 17.42 12.02
CA ASP A 139 -11.38 18.87 12.11
C ASP A 139 -10.66 19.47 10.89
N ALA A 140 -9.66 18.76 10.34
CA ALA A 140 -8.99 19.14 9.10
C ALA A 140 -9.96 19.12 7.91
N VAL A 141 -10.83 18.10 7.85
CA VAL A 141 -11.89 18.00 6.86
C VAL A 141 -12.89 19.14 6.98
N LYS A 142 -13.37 19.44 8.20
CA LYS A 142 -14.36 20.52 8.43
C LYS A 142 -13.84 21.89 7.98
N ARG A 143 -12.53 22.11 8.13
CA ARG A 143 -11.87 23.35 7.71
C ARG A 143 -11.49 23.40 6.22
N GLY A 144 -11.65 22.29 5.49
CA GLY A 144 -11.26 22.21 4.07
C GLY A 144 -9.77 22.48 3.83
N LEU A 145 -8.92 22.21 4.83
CA LEU A 145 -7.48 22.45 4.73
C LEU A 145 -6.84 21.27 4.00
N ILE A 146 -6.20 21.56 2.88
CA ILE A 146 -5.29 20.64 2.18
C ILE A 146 -3.89 20.89 2.73
N PRO A 147 -3.31 19.97 3.52
CA PRO A 147 -1.95 20.14 3.96
C PRO A 147 -1.02 20.15 2.73
N PRO A 148 -0.03 21.04 2.66
CA PRO A 148 0.96 21.02 1.60
C PRO A 148 1.70 19.67 1.61
N GLU A 149 2.12 19.21 0.43
CA GLU A 149 2.79 17.91 0.31
C GLU A 149 4.09 17.92 1.14
N PRO A 150 4.24 16.98 2.07
CA PRO A 150 5.40 16.94 2.95
C PRO A 150 6.69 16.65 2.17
N PRO A 151 7.83 17.21 2.61
CA PRO A 151 9.09 17.05 1.90
C PRO A 151 9.49 15.58 1.76
N LYS A 152 10.06 15.24 0.60
CA LYS A 152 10.63 13.92 0.30
C LYS A 152 12.03 13.75 0.89
N LYS A 153 12.25 14.25 2.11
CA LYS A 153 13.50 14.07 2.85
C LYS A 153 13.22 13.27 4.12
N TRP A 154 14.14 12.37 4.47
CA TRP A 154 14.07 11.63 5.73
C TRP A 154 14.76 12.45 6.80
N GLU A 155 14.09 12.62 7.94
CA GLU A 155 14.67 13.28 9.11
C GLU A 155 15.70 12.38 9.80
N ALA A 156 16.73 12.99 10.38
CA ALA A 156 17.82 12.27 11.06
C ALA A 156 17.37 11.69 12.41
N THR A 157 16.56 12.45 13.16
CA THR A 157 16.03 12.03 14.47
C THR A 157 14.80 11.14 14.32
N ALA A 158 14.68 10.11 15.15
CA ALA A 158 13.57 9.16 15.12
C ALA A 158 12.20 9.83 15.33
N GLU A 159 12.13 10.78 16.27
CA GLU A 159 10.92 11.53 16.60
C GLU A 159 10.41 12.37 15.41
N LYS A 160 11.27 13.22 14.84
CA LYS A 160 10.94 14.01 13.64
C LYS A 160 10.54 13.14 12.45
N ARG A 161 11.14 11.96 12.31
CA ARG A 161 10.76 11.01 11.27
C ARG A 161 9.37 10.44 11.49
N GLN A 162 9.01 10.13 12.73
CA GLN A 162 7.67 9.65 13.06
C GLN A 162 6.62 10.71 12.75
N GLU A 163 6.85 11.97 13.15
CA GLU A 163 5.98 13.10 12.83
C GLU A 163 5.82 13.29 11.33
N LEU A 164 6.93 13.26 10.58
CA LEU A 164 6.90 13.38 9.12
C LEU A 164 6.11 12.24 8.46
N LEU A 165 6.23 11.01 8.97
CA LEU A 165 5.46 9.86 8.47
C LEU A 165 3.97 9.96 8.82
N GLN A 166 3.62 10.53 9.98
CA GLN A 166 2.23 10.80 10.34
C GLN A 166 1.65 11.87 9.42
N TRP A 167 2.35 13.00 9.27
CA TRP A 167 1.95 14.08 8.37
C TRP A 167 1.76 13.60 6.92
N LYS A 168 2.64 12.72 6.43
CA LYS A 168 2.50 12.05 5.12
C LYS A 168 1.20 11.25 4.98
N LYS A 169 0.86 10.47 6.00
CA LYS A 169 -0.38 9.68 6.00
C LYS A 169 -1.60 10.59 6.00
N ASP A 170 -1.59 11.61 6.83
CA ASP A 170 -2.71 12.53 6.98
C ASP A 170 -2.96 13.32 5.68
N ALA A 171 -1.90 13.86 5.07
CA ALA A 171 -1.96 14.55 3.79
C ALA A 171 -2.48 13.61 2.67
N MET A 172 -2.00 12.37 2.62
CA MET A 172 -2.46 11.37 1.65
C MET A 172 -3.95 11.05 1.81
N VAL A 173 -4.43 10.88 3.05
CA VAL A 173 -5.86 10.56 3.32
C VAL A 173 -6.77 11.71 2.88
N LEU A 174 -6.39 12.96 3.17
CA LEU A 174 -7.15 14.13 2.77
C LEU A 174 -7.17 14.29 1.25
N GLN A 175 -6.02 14.19 0.59
CA GLN A 175 -5.94 14.28 -0.87
C GLN A 175 -6.73 13.16 -1.57
N ALA A 176 -6.67 11.93 -1.04
CA ALA A 176 -7.43 10.80 -1.57
C ALA A 176 -8.95 11.05 -1.47
N ARG A 177 -9.41 11.62 -0.36
CA ARG A 177 -10.81 12.00 -0.17
C ARG A 177 -11.27 13.04 -1.17
N GLU A 178 -10.47 14.07 -1.42
CA GLU A 178 -10.82 15.12 -2.39
C GLU A 178 -10.94 14.57 -3.79
N ARG A 179 -9.94 13.79 -4.23
CA ARG A 179 -9.99 13.11 -5.53
C ARG A 179 -11.20 12.20 -5.66
N TYR A 180 -11.62 11.55 -4.57
CA TYR A 180 -12.82 10.73 -4.55
C TYR A 180 -14.09 11.58 -4.73
N LEU A 181 -14.22 12.69 -4.00
CA LEU A 181 -15.37 13.60 -4.12
C LEU A 181 -15.47 14.24 -5.51
N GLU A 182 -14.35 14.65 -6.11
CA GLU A 182 -14.30 15.16 -7.47
C GLU A 182 -14.75 14.12 -8.49
N LYS A 183 -14.29 12.87 -8.36
CA LYS A 183 -14.71 11.76 -9.22
C LYS A 183 -16.21 11.49 -9.08
N GLN A 184 -16.76 11.54 -7.87
CA GLN A 184 -18.19 11.36 -7.65
C GLN A 184 -19.01 12.48 -8.32
N LYS A 185 -18.59 13.74 -8.18
CA LYS A 185 -19.24 14.88 -8.86
C LYS A 185 -19.18 14.76 -10.38
N LYS A 186 -18.04 14.33 -10.95
CA LYS A 186 -17.89 14.10 -12.39
C LYS A 186 -18.82 12.99 -12.89
N LYS A 187 -18.85 11.85 -12.21
CA LYS A 187 -19.76 10.74 -12.55
C LYS A 187 -21.22 11.17 -12.50
N GLN A 188 -21.63 11.90 -11.47
CA GLN A 188 -23.01 12.43 -11.39
C GLN A 188 -23.32 13.39 -12.54
N LYS A 189 -22.38 14.28 -12.91
CA LYS A 189 -22.55 15.18 -14.05
C LYS A 189 -22.66 14.42 -15.37
N GLU A 190 -21.81 13.42 -15.59
CA GLU A 190 -21.83 12.55 -16.78
C GLU A 190 -23.13 11.74 -16.86
N GLU A 191 -23.63 11.22 -15.73
CA GLU A 191 -24.92 10.51 -15.65
C GLU A 191 -26.11 11.43 -15.94
N ILE A 192 -26.08 12.68 -15.45
CA ILE A 192 -27.11 13.69 -15.76
C ILE A 192 -27.08 14.03 -17.25
N GLU A 193 -25.88 14.26 -17.81
CA GLU A 193 -25.72 14.59 -19.23
C GLU A 193 -26.13 13.42 -20.15
N ALA A 194 -25.86 12.18 -19.75
CA ALA A 194 -26.33 10.98 -20.48
C ALA A 194 -27.86 10.82 -20.42
N LYS A 195 -28.51 11.13 -19.28
CA LYS A 195 -29.97 11.11 -19.16
C LYS A 195 -30.66 12.21 -19.97
N THR A 196 -30.05 13.39 -20.09
CA THR A 196 -30.61 14.49 -20.91
C THR A 196 -30.59 14.16 -22.41
N LYS A 197 -29.57 13.44 -22.90
CA LYS A 197 -29.48 13.00 -24.31
C LYS A 197 -30.46 11.87 -24.66
N ASN A 198 -30.75 10.98 -23.70
CA ASN A 198 -31.69 9.87 -23.94
C ASN A 198 -33.17 10.28 -23.92
N ASN A 199 -33.51 11.46 -23.36
CA ASN A 199 -34.88 11.98 -23.35
C ASN A 199 -35.21 12.89 -24.55
N SER A 200 -34.24 13.25 -25.40
CA SER A 200 -34.47 14.03 -26.62
C SER A 200 -34.83 13.20 -27.85
N ASP A 201 -34.75 11.86 -27.78
CA ASP A 201 -35.05 10.96 -28.91
C ASP A 201 -36.47 10.32 -28.84
N PHE A 202 -37.29 10.70 -27.86
CA PHE A 202 -38.71 10.32 -27.78
C PHE A 202 -39.65 11.53 -27.77
N SER A 203 -39.49 12.43 -28.74
CA SER A 203 -40.57 13.35 -29.12
C SER A 203 -40.33 13.92 -30.52
N ALA A 204 -40.69 13.13 -31.53
CA ALA A 204 -40.90 13.64 -32.89
C ALA A 204 -42.11 12.93 -33.51
N SER A 205 -43.31 13.30 -33.08
CA SER A 205 -44.53 13.07 -33.85
C SER A 205 -45.59 14.14 -33.56
N CYS A 206 -46.00 14.82 -34.66
CA CYS A 206 -47.19 15.66 -34.87
C CYS A 206 -47.18 17.14 -34.42
N GLN A 207 -47.40 18.02 -35.41
CA GLN A 207 -47.51 19.49 -35.41
C GLN A 207 -48.84 20.03 -34.78
N PRO A 208 -49.21 21.32 -34.96
CA PRO A 208 -48.65 22.58 -34.43
C PRO A 208 -49.73 23.39 -33.64
N GLN A 209 -49.45 24.67 -33.34
CA GLN A 209 -50.33 25.72 -32.75
C GLN A 209 -50.16 25.85 -31.20
N SER A 210 -50.00 27.02 -30.56
CA SER A 210 -50.22 28.42 -30.92
C SER A 210 -49.74 29.37 -29.78
N ILE A 211 -49.70 30.68 -30.07
CA ILE A 211 -49.86 31.88 -29.20
C ILE A 211 -48.65 32.51 -28.47
N ASN A 212 -48.23 33.64 -29.05
CA ASN A 212 -47.81 34.98 -28.56
C ASN A 212 -46.95 35.26 -27.31
N LEU A 213 -45.88 36.04 -27.60
CA LEU A 213 -45.33 37.28 -27.00
C LEU A 213 -45.27 37.46 -25.46
N ASN A 214 -44.06 37.64 -24.93
CA ASN A 214 -43.53 38.95 -24.49
C ASN A 214 -42.10 38.89 -23.93
N ASN A 215 -41.29 39.90 -24.30
CA ASN A 215 -40.14 40.57 -23.65
C ASN A 215 -39.43 39.83 -22.48
N THR A 216 -38.10 39.80 -22.35
CA THR A 216 -37.25 40.97 -22.10
C THR A 216 -35.77 40.49 -22.01
N ASP A 217 -34.87 41.21 -22.67
CA ASP A 217 -33.43 41.46 -22.40
C ASP A 217 -32.40 40.33 -22.13
N LYS A 218 -31.49 40.19 -23.12
CA LYS A 218 -30.01 40.23 -23.03
C LYS A 218 -29.33 39.65 -21.77
N GLU A 219 -28.55 38.58 -21.93
CA GLU A 219 -27.08 38.66 -21.80
C GLU A 219 -26.37 37.46 -22.45
N GLU A 220 -25.31 37.79 -23.17
CA GLU A 220 -24.50 36.95 -24.04
C GLU A 220 -23.45 36.17 -23.23
N VAL A 221 -23.66 34.87 -23.01
CA VAL A 221 -22.67 34.01 -22.35
C VAL A 221 -21.83 33.29 -23.41
N VAL A 222 -20.73 33.95 -23.75
CA VAL A 222 -19.62 33.48 -24.57
C VAL A 222 -19.10 32.13 -24.05
N THR A 223 -19.41 31.06 -24.78
CA THR A 223 -19.05 29.67 -24.51
C THR A 223 -17.59 29.37 -24.90
N LEU A 224 -16.62 30.15 -24.40
CA LEU A 224 -15.21 30.01 -24.78
C LEU A 224 -14.27 29.45 -23.69
N GLU A 225 -14.75 29.17 -22.48
CA GLU A 225 -13.89 28.72 -21.37
C GLU A 225 -13.22 27.33 -21.53
N PRO A 226 -13.85 26.29 -22.13
CA PRO A 226 -13.23 24.96 -22.17
C PRO A 226 -12.09 24.84 -23.19
N GLU A 227 -12.12 25.58 -24.30
CA GLU A 227 -11.06 25.53 -25.33
C GLU A 227 -9.81 26.33 -24.92
N VAL A 228 -9.98 27.45 -24.22
CA VAL A 228 -8.84 28.23 -23.68
C VAL A 228 -8.07 27.39 -22.66
N LYS A 229 -8.78 26.65 -21.80
CA LYS A 229 -8.19 25.75 -20.82
C LYS A 229 -7.45 24.59 -21.46
N ARG A 230 -8.01 24.00 -22.52
CA ARG A 230 -7.36 22.95 -23.32
C ARG A 230 -6.05 23.44 -23.92
N ARG A 231 -6.01 24.67 -24.43
CA ARG A 231 -4.81 25.29 -25.00
C ARG A 231 -3.73 25.58 -23.96
N GLN A 232 -4.11 26.04 -22.76
CA GLN A 232 -3.15 26.20 -21.66
C GLN A 232 -2.50 24.88 -21.26
N ILE A 233 -3.28 23.78 -21.19
CA ILE A 233 -2.74 22.45 -20.87
C ILE A 233 -1.70 22.03 -21.92
N LEU A 234 -2.03 22.16 -23.21
CA LEU A 234 -1.11 21.80 -24.29
C LEU A 234 0.19 22.63 -24.24
N GLN A 235 0.10 23.94 -23.99
CA GLN A 235 1.30 24.79 -23.85
C GLN A 235 2.18 24.40 -22.65
N THR A 236 1.58 23.99 -21.52
CA THR A 236 2.36 23.53 -20.36
C THR A 236 3.05 22.20 -20.61
N THR A 237 2.44 21.28 -21.37
CA THR A 237 3.04 20.00 -21.72
C THR A 237 4.20 20.14 -22.70
N GLU A 238 4.13 21.07 -23.65
CA GLU A 238 5.21 21.30 -24.63
C GLU A 238 6.46 21.94 -24.01
N ARG A 239 6.30 22.86 -23.03
CA ARG A 239 7.43 23.47 -22.33
C ARG A 239 8.23 22.46 -21.49
N LYS A 240 7.59 21.38 -21.07
CA LYS A 240 8.25 20.34 -20.28
C LYS A 240 9.15 19.45 -21.14
N TRP A 241 8.77 19.19 -22.40
CA TRP A 241 9.54 18.35 -23.30
C TRP A 241 10.81 19.03 -23.84
N LYS A 242 10.77 20.36 -24.04
CA LYS A 242 11.93 21.14 -24.53
C LYS A 242 13.05 21.39 -23.51
N LYS A 243 12.88 20.95 -22.25
CA LYS A 243 13.86 21.19 -21.18
C LYS A 243 14.76 19.98 -20.88
N ASP A 244 14.47 18.85 -21.54
CA ASP A 244 15.16 17.57 -21.37
C ASP A 244 15.94 17.12 -22.63
N VAL A 245 16.22 18.06 -23.56
CA VAL A 245 17.15 17.92 -24.70
C VAL A 245 18.15 19.06 -24.63
#